data_AF-A0AAW1VVL9-F1
#
_entry.id   AF-A0AAW1VVL9-F1
#
_cell.length_a   1.000
_cell.length_b   1.000
_cell.length_c   1.000
_cell.angle_alpha   90.00
_cell.angle_beta   90.00
_cell.angle_gamma   90.00
#
_symmetry.space_group_name_H-M   'P 1'
#
loop_
_entity.id
_entity.type
_entity.pdbx_description
1 polymer ?
#
loop_
_entity_poly.entity_id
_entity_poly.type
_entity_poly.pdbx_seq_one_letter_code
_entity_poly.pdbx_strand_id
1 'polypeptide(L)'
;MNTEDLLQHRRLKFRSIEGFQEGIPVEPKRKRNMKPSEVNMPKAADIESEIESLKKKILEAKGPSDPITSQAIEKLKEEVDKEITSAFISMGLQDKLESVKLELSTASQSTPCQPLNRSLKEKVDKIMQEFNHNLSRPGAYLGLKQKLEKLNLVNGLIEMDERKKKLKAEINQKIPAELKAKMELLKNAEEKISKGEPMDKVLIEEVERVKEELVEVLKAANLDIVGVTKKNVVTAPPELKEKIDTVNNEIYEEIERTISKAGISEQIEELKADTGKDSSSEDREKAEAKIKQEILATLDVEALKEKVENLTVELSLPKDCYTRSTRLMLKMANFE
;
A
#
# COMPACT_ATOMS: atom_id res chain seq x y z
N MET A 1 -23.04 62.55 -50.82
CA MET A 1 -22.03 61.48 -50.75
C MET A 1 -22.70 60.22 -51.27
N ASN A 2 -22.23 59.63 -52.37
CA ASN A 2 -22.90 58.50 -53.01
C ASN A 2 -22.52 57.17 -52.33
N THR A 3 -23.40 56.17 -52.46
CA THR A 3 -23.22 54.83 -51.88
C THR A 3 -21.95 54.14 -52.39
N GLU A 4 -21.63 54.35 -53.67
CA GLU A 4 -20.42 53.82 -54.30
C GLU A 4 -19.15 54.40 -53.67
N ASP A 5 -19.13 55.71 -53.41
CA ASP A 5 -17.99 56.39 -52.77
C ASP A 5 -17.76 55.88 -51.35
N LEU A 6 -18.85 55.62 -50.61
CA LEU A 6 -18.80 55.07 -49.26
C LEU A 6 -18.22 53.64 -49.26
N LEU A 7 -18.61 52.82 -50.24
CA LEU A 7 -18.10 51.46 -50.41
C LEU A 7 -16.63 51.45 -50.81
N GLN A 8 -16.20 52.39 -51.65
CA GLN A 8 -14.80 52.53 -52.04
C GLN A 8 -13.92 52.97 -50.86
N HIS A 9 -14.39 53.92 -50.05
CA HIS A 9 -13.74 54.32 -48.81
C HIS A 9 -13.62 53.16 -47.82
N ARG A 10 -14.66 52.33 -47.70
CA ARG A 10 -14.65 51.14 -46.82
C ARG A 10 -13.62 50.11 -47.28
N ARG A 11 -13.51 49.86 -48.59
CA ARG A 11 -12.49 48.94 -49.15
C ARG A 11 -11.06 49.44 -48.93
N LEU A 12 -10.83 50.74 -48.98
CA LEU A 12 -9.50 51.35 -48.78
C LEU A 12 -9.09 51.38 -47.29
N LYS A 13 -10.05 51.55 -46.37
CA LYS A 13 -9.79 51.64 -44.92
C LYS A 13 -9.18 50.35 -44.33
N PHE A 14 -9.46 49.19 -44.90
CA PHE A 14 -9.01 47.89 -44.38
C PHE A 14 -7.79 47.30 -45.09
N ARG A 15 -7.13 48.03 -46.01
CA ARG A 15 -6.06 47.47 -46.84
C ARG A 15 -4.63 47.79 -46.43
N SER A 16 -4.40 48.57 -45.37
CA SER A 16 -3.02 48.80 -44.89
C SER A 16 -2.99 49.20 -43.42
N ILE A 17 -3.20 48.22 -42.54
CA ILE A 17 -2.58 48.28 -41.21
C ILE A 17 -1.45 47.26 -41.28
N GLU A 18 -0.22 47.75 -41.29
CA GLU A 18 1.00 46.93 -41.32
C GLU A 18 0.91 45.80 -40.31
N GLY A 19 0.79 44.56 -40.80
CA GLY A 19 1.09 43.36 -40.04
C GLY A 19 -0.01 42.30 -39.88
N PHE A 20 -1.27 42.55 -40.28
CA PHE A 20 -2.32 41.52 -40.16
C PHE A 20 -3.10 41.34 -41.46
N GLN A 21 -2.98 40.14 -42.05
CA GLN A 21 -3.82 39.64 -43.14
C GLN A 21 -5.01 38.89 -42.53
N GLU A 22 -6.22 39.40 -42.68
CA GLU A 22 -7.44 38.71 -42.25
C GLU A 22 -7.63 37.41 -43.07
N GLY A 23 -7.83 36.28 -42.38
CA GLY A 23 -8.16 34.99 -43.00
C GLY A 23 -7.10 33.89 -42.88
N ILE A 24 -5.88 34.21 -42.44
CA ILE A 24 -4.85 33.20 -42.13
C ILE A 24 -4.73 33.13 -40.60
N PRO A 25 -4.96 31.96 -39.97
CA PRO A 25 -4.69 31.78 -38.55
C PRO A 25 -3.20 32.02 -38.27
N VAL A 26 -2.86 33.22 -37.79
CA VAL A 26 -1.52 33.54 -37.31
C VAL A 26 -1.44 33.07 -35.86
N GLU A 27 -0.59 32.09 -35.58
CA GLU A 27 -0.34 31.65 -34.21
C GLU A 27 0.22 32.83 -33.38
N PRO A 28 -0.35 33.12 -32.20
CA PRO A 28 0.08 34.24 -31.39
C PRO A 28 1.53 34.04 -30.92
N LYS A 29 2.43 34.97 -31.30
CA LYS A 29 3.80 35.06 -30.76
C LYS A 29 3.74 35.24 -29.24
N ARG A 30 4.00 34.16 -28.49
CA ARG A 30 4.14 34.22 -27.03
C ARG A 30 5.34 35.08 -26.66
N LYS A 31 5.10 36.33 -26.25
CA LYS A 31 6.13 37.16 -25.62
C LYS A 31 6.49 36.54 -24.27
N ARG A 32 7.77 36.21 -24.07
CA ARG A 32 8.33 35.56 -22.87
C ARG A 32 8.22 36.40 -21.58
N ASN A 33 7.70 37.62 -21.67
CA ASN A 33 7.56 38.59 -20.58
C ASN A 33 6.09 38.92 -20.24
N MET A 34 5.17 37.98 -20.44
CA MET A 34 3.85 38.11 -19.82
C MET A 34 4.02 37.90 -18.32
N LYS A 35 3.51 38.84 -17.50
CA LYS A 35 3.40 38.60 -16.05
C LYS A 35 2.63 37.28 -15.86
N PRO A 36 3.10 36.34 -15.03
CA PRO A 36 2.27 35.21 -14.65
C PRO A 36 0.97 35.77 -14.06
N SER A 37 -0.17 35.24 -14.49
CA SER A 37 -1.45 35.64 -13.91
C SER A 37 -1.39 35.39 -12.40
N GLU A 38 -1.65 36.42 -11.59
CA GLU A 38 -1.75 36.36 -10.11
C GLU A 38 -2.98 35.56 -9.63
N VAL A 39 -3.46 34.62 -10.42
CA VAL A 39 -4.39 33.61 -9.94
C VAL A 39 -3.52 32.61 -9.19
N ASN A 40 -3.52 32.72 -7.86
CA ASN A 40 -3.02 31.71 -6.93
C ASN A 40 -3.78 30.39 -7.19
N MET A 41 -3.45 29.69 -8.26
CA MET A 41 -3.82 28.31 -8.43
C MET A 41 -2.77 27.50 -7.66
N PRO A 42 -3.14 26.82 -6.55
CA PRO A 42 -2.24 25.87 -5.92
C PRO A 42 -1.77 24.86 -6.98
N LYS A 43 -0.47 24.55 -7.00
CA LYS A 43 0.04 23.59 -7.99
C LYS A 43 -0.58 22.23 -7.70
N ALA A 44 -0.82 21.42 -8.73
CA ALA A 44 -1.36 20.08 -8.56
C ALA A 44 -0.57 19.25 -7.53
N ALA A 45 0.76 19.39 -7.51
CA ALA A 45 1.64 18.76 -6.53
C ALA A 45 1.39 19.22 -5.06
N ASP A 46 1.00 20.48 -4.86
CA ASP A 46 0.68 21.00 -3.52
C ASP A 46 -0.63 20.35 -3.02
N ILE A 47 -1.60 20.14 -3.91
CA ILE A 47 -2.88 19.49 -3.58
C ILE A 47 -2.69 18.00 -3.30
N GLU A 48 -1.89 17.31 -4.11
CA GLU A 48 -1.59 15.88 -3.94
C GLU A 48 -0.88 15.59 -2.61
N SER A 49 0.14 16.40 -2.27
CA SER A 49 0.84 16.26 -0.99
C SER A 49 -0.06 16.56 0.22
N GLU A 50 -0.97 17.52 0.08
CA GLU A 50 -1.94 17.84 1.12
C GLU A 50 -2.96 16.69 1.31
N ILE A 51 -3.40 16.07 0.21
CA ILE A 51 -4.23 14.85 0.22
C ILE A 51 -3.50 13.71 0.91
N GLU A 52 -2.26 13.42 0.53
CA GLU A 52 -1.47 12.35 1.15
C GLU A 52 -1.24 12.59 2.64
N SER A 53 -0.98 13.83 3.04
CA SER A 53 -0.82 14.20 4.43
C SER A 53 -2.11 13.95 5.24
N LEU A 54 -3.28 14.26 4.67
CA LEU A 54 -4.57 14.02 5.31
C LEU A 54 -4.91 12.52 5.34
N LYS A 55 -4.63 11.79 4.26
CA LYS A 55 -4.78 10.32 4.22
C LYS A 55 -3.96 9.65 5.30
N LYS A 56 -2.68 9.99 5.39
CA LYS A 56 -1.76 9.47 6.40
C LYS A 56 -2.26 9.81 7.81
N LYS A 57 -2.66 11.06 8.05
CA LYS A 57 -3.24 11.48 9.33
C LYS A 57 -4.49 10.69 9.69
N ILE A 58 -5.41 10.43 8.76
CA ILE A 58 -6.64 9.67 9.04
C ILE A 58 -6.32 8.20 9.36
N LEU A 59 -5.39 7.57 8.62
CA LEU A 59 -5.02 6.17 8.79
C LEU A 59 -4.14 5.90 10.02
N GLU A 60 -3.24 6.83 10.36
CA GLU A 60 -2.35 6.71 11.52
C GLU A 60 -3.00 7.21 12.82
N ALA A 61 -3.95 8.14 12.73
CA ALA A 61 -4.80 8.54 13.84
C ALA A 61 -5.55 7.34 14.42
N LYS A 62 -6.02 7.45 15.67
CA LYS A 62 -6.92 6.45 16.28
C LYS A 62 -8.34 6.47 15.66
N GLY A 63 -8.44 7.00 14.44
CA GLY A 63 -9.62 7.31 13.66
C GLY A 63 -9.91 8.81 13.59
N PRO A 64 -11.00 9.20 12.92
CA PRO A 64 -11.39 10.60 12.70
C PRO A 64 -11.73 11.38 13.98
N SER A 65 -11.65 10.74 15.15
CA SER A 65 -11.90 11.34 16.46
C SER A 65 -10.70 12.13 17.01
N ASP A 66 -9.55 12.08 16.34
CA ASP A 66 -8.42 12.91 16.74
C ASP A 66 -8.74 14.39 16.43
N PRO A 67 -8.64 15.29 17.43
CA PRO A 67 -9.12 16.67 17.32
C PRO A 67 -8.43 17.47 16.20
N ILE A 68 -7.21 17.06 15.86
CA ILE A 68 -6.39 17.65 14.80
C ILE A 68 -6.95 17.27 13.42
N THR A 69 -7.39 16.01 13.26
CA THR A 69 -7.95 15.49 12.00
C THR A 69 -9.35 16.03 11.77
N SER A 70 -10.21 16.07 12.80
CA SER A 70 -11.55 16.65 12.71
C SER A 70 -11.52 18.14 12.36
N GLN A 71 -10.60 18.90 12.96
CA GLN A 71 -10.43 20.32 12.66
C GLN A 71 -9.97 20.56 11.21
N ALA A 72 -9.07 19.71 10.69
CA ALA A 72 -8.64 19.83 9.30
C ALA A 72 -9.76 19.51 8.30
N ILE A 73 -10.62 18.54 8.62
CA ILE A 73 -11.81 18.21 7.82
C ILE A 73 -12.82 19.36 7.84
N GLU A 74 -13.04 19.97 9.00
CA GLU A 74 -13.95 21.11 9.13
C GLU A 74 -13.47 22.32 8.33
N LYS A 75 -12.17 22.63 8.38
CA LYS A 75 -11.56 23.66 7.53
C LYS A 75 -11.76 23.36 6.04
N LEU A 76 -11.57 22.10 5.62
CA LEU A 76 -11.80 21.70 4.23
C LEU A 76 -13.28 21.89 3.81
N LYS A 77 -14.23 21.60 4.70
CA LYS A 77 -15.66 21.86 4.45
C LYS A 77 -15.93 23.35 4.27
N GLU A 78 -15.41 24.19 5.17
CA GLU A 78 -15.55 25.64 5.04
C GLU A 78 -14.94 26.18 3.74
N GLU A 79 -13.79 25.66 3.31
CA GLU A 79 -13.17 26.05 2.05
C GLU A 79 -13.98 25.63 0.83
N VAL A 80 -14.62 24.45 0.89
CA VAL A 80 -15.57 23.99 -0.12
C VAL A 80 -16.79 24.91 -0.15
N ASP A 81 -17.40 25.22 0.99
CA ASP A 81 -18.58 26.09 1.07
C ASP A 81 -18.31 27.51 0.54
N LYS A 82 -17.15 28.08 0.89
CA LYS A 82 -16.68 29.36 0.36
C LYS A 82 -16.55 29.32 -1.16
N GLU A 83 -15.90 28.28 -1.69
CA GLU A 83 -15.69 28.10 -3.13
C GLU A 83 -17.01 27.85 -3.88
N ILE A 84 -17.94 27.07 -3.30
CA ILE A 84 -19.30 26.88 -3.84
C ILE A 84 -20.00 28.23 -3.92
N THR A 85 -19.94 29.04 -2.86
CA THR A 85 -20.56 30.37 -2.84
C THR A 85 -19.97 31.26 -3.93
N SER A 86 -18.64 31.32 -4.05
CA SER A 86 -17.96 32.06 -5.12
C SER A 86 -18.33 31.55 -6.52
N ALA A 87 -18.48 30.23 -6.69
CA ALA A 87 -18.93 29.64 -7.95
C ALA A 87 -20.38 30.01 -8.27
N PHE A 88 -21.29 29.98 -7.29
CA PHE A 88 -22.69 30.40 -7.45
C PHE A 88 -22.81 31.85 -7.91
N ILE A 89 -22.02 32.75 -7.31
CA ILE A 89 -21.95 34.16 -7.70
C ILE A 89 -21.42 34.29 -9.13
N SER A 90 -20.30 33.63 -9.43
CA SER A 90 -19.65 33.70 -10.75
C SER A 90 -20.51 33.12 -11.87
N MET A 91 -21.36 32.13 -11.56
CA MET A 91 -22.33 31.56 -12.49
C MET A 91 -23.60 32.42 -12.67
N GLY A 92 -23.78 33.49 -11.88
CA GLY A 92 -24.99 34.32 -11.90
C GLY A 92 -26.23 33.58 -11.36
N LEU A 93 -26.04 32.61 -10.47
CA LEU A 93 -27.12 31.82 -9.88
C LEU A 93 -27.65 32.41 -8.56
N GLN A 94 -26.96 33.39 -7.98
CA GLN A 94 -27.31 34.00 -6.70
C GLN A 94 -28.72 34.59 -6.70
N ASP A 95 -29.05 35.47 -7.64
CA ASP A 95 -30.36 36.13 -7.72
C ASP A 95 -31.51 35.12 -7.88
N LYS A 96 -31.27 34.05 -8.64
CA LYS A 96 -32.23 32.97 -8.85
C LYS A 96 -32.48 32.20 -7.55
N LEU A 97 -31.43 31.95 -6.77
CA LEU A 97 -31.52 31.29 -5.47
C LEU A 97 -32.24 32.17 -4.44
N GLU A 98 -31.95 33.46 -4.41
CA GLU A 98 -32.61 34.43 -3.53
C GLU A 98 -34.10 34.58 -3.85
N SER A 99 -34.46 34.60 -5.14
CA SER A 99 -35.87 34.58 -5.59
C SER A 99 -36.60 33.33 -5.10
N VAL A 100 -35.99 32.15 -5.23
CA VAL A 100 -36.57 30.89 -4.72
C VAL A 100 -36.70 30.91 -3.20
N LYS A 101 -35.70 31.44 -2.48
CA LYS A 101 -35.73 31.56 -1.01
C LYS A 101 -36.85 32.49 -0.54
N LEU A 102 -37.10 33.58 -1.27
CA LEU A 102 -38.17 34.52 -0.97
C LEU A 102 -39.55 33.89 -1.23
N GLU A 103 -39.71 33.18 -2.35
CA GLU A 103 -40.93 32.41 -2.66
C GLU A 103 -41.20 31.29 -1.65
N LEU A 104 -40.15 30.62 -1.14
CA LEU A 104 -40.28 29.61 -0.10
C LEU A 104 -40.76 30.23 1.22
N SER A 105 -40.24 31.42 1.56
CA SER A 105 -40.61 32.12 2.79
C SER A 105 -42.06 32.61 2.75
N THR A 106 -42.54 33.10 1.60
CA THR A 106 -43.94 33.53 1.43
C THR A 106 -44.89 32.34 1.35
N ALA A 107 -44.48 31.21 0.73
CA ALA A 107 -45.26 29.97 0.73
C ALA A 107 -45.40 29.35 2.13
N SER A 108 -44.34 29.41 2.95
CA SER A 108 -44.36 28.88 4.33
C SER A 108 -45.23 29.70 5.28
N GLN A 109 -45.43 31.00 5.03
CA GLN A 109 -46.24 31.87 5.88
C GLN A 109 -47.73 31.82 5.55
N SER A 110 -48.09 31.43 4.32
CA SER A 110 -49.48 31.54 3.84
C SER A 110 -50.32 30.30 4.17
N THR A 111 -49.77 29.08 4.22
CA THR A 111 -50.50 27.90 4.73
C THR A 111 -49.55 26.75 5.13
N PRO A 112 -49.48 26.32 6.40
CA PRO A 112 -48.54 25.30 6.88
C PRO A 112 -48.72 23.88 6.30
N CYS A 113 -49.85 23.58 5.65
CA CYS A 113 -50.22 22.23 5.20
C CYS A 113 -50.24 22.05 3.67
N GLN A 114 -49.79 23.04 2.89
CA GLN A 114 -49.81 22.92 1.43
C GLN A 114 -48.54 22.20 0.94
N PRO A 115 -48.65 21.10 0.19
CA PRO A 115 -47.49 20.41 -0.36
C PRO A 115 -46.69 21.39 -1.23
N LEU A 116 -45.36 21.37 -1.07
CA LEU A 116 -44.40 22.21 -1.80
C LEU A 116 -44.83 22.37 -3.25
N ASN A 117 -45.07 23.62 -3.65
CA ASN A 117 -45.57 23.94 -4.97
C ASN A 117 -44.65 23.31 -6.04
N ARG A 118 -45.22 22.52 -6.96
CA ARG A 118 -44.50 21.84 -8.05
C ARG A 118 -43.60 22.82 -8.82
N SER A 119 -44.04 24.07 -8.98
CA SER A 119 -43.26 25.12 -9.64
C SER A 119 -41.98 25.50 -8.89
N LEU A 120 -42.00 25.47 -7.55
CA LEU A 120 -40.84 25.79 -6.70
C LEU A 120 -39.79 24.68 -6.83
N LYS A 121 -40.23 23.42 -6.84
CA LYS A 121 -39.37 22.27 -7.09
C LYS A 121 -38.72 22.35 -8.48
N GLU A 122 -39.49 22.66 -9.51
CA GLU A 122 -38.98 22.85 -10.88
C GLU A 122 -37.95 23.98 -10.97
N LYS A 123 -38.12 25.08 -10.24
CA LYS A 123 -37.12 26.17 -10.16
C LYS A 123 -35.82 25.72 -9.49
N VAL A 124 -35.91 24.98 -8.38
CA VAL A 124 -34.73 24.41 -7.70
C VAL A 124 -34.00 23.42 -8.60
N ASP A 125 -34.73 22.51 -9.24
CA ASP A 125 -34.16 21.52 -10.16
C ASP A 125 -33.46 22.22 -11.35
N LYS A 126 -34.04 23.31 -11.87
CA LYS A 126 -33.43 24.11 -12.93
C LYS A 126 -32.12 24.79 -12.48
N ILE A 127 -32.09 25.37 -11.28
CA ILE A 127 -30.87 25.96 -10.72
C ILE A 127 -29.79 24.88 -10.56
N MET A 128 -30.15 23.70 -10.07
CA MET A 128 -29.23 22.57 -9.91
C MET A 128 -28.68 22.07 -11.25
N GLN A 129 -29.54 21.97 -12.27
CA GLN A 129 -29.12 21.60 -13.62
C GLN A 129 -28.16 22.62 -14.24
N GLU A 130 -28.44 23.92 -14.09
CA GLU A 130 -27.55 24.99 -14.57
C GLU A 130 -26.20 24.96 -13.84
N PHE A 131 -26.21 24.77 -12.52
CA PHE A 131 -25.00 24.62 -11.72
C PHE A 131 -24.15 23.45 -12.21
N ASN A 132 -24.76 22.25 -12.34
CA ASN A 132 -24.06 21.05 -12.82
C ASN A 132 -23.57 21.19 -14.26
N HIS A 133 -24.35 21.83 -15.14
CA HIS A 133 -23.93 22.11 -16.52
C HIS A 133 -22.69 23.02 -16.55
N ASN A 134 -22.66 24.07 -15.72
CA ASN A 134 -21.53 24.99 -15.64
C ASN A 134 -20.31 24.33 -14.98
N LEU A 135 -20.50 23.47 -13.98
CA LEU A 135 -19.42 22.65 -13.42
C LEU A 135 -18.90 21.65 -14.44
N SER A 136 -19.74 21.08 -15.30
CA SER A 136 -19.30 20.09 -16.30
C SER A 136 -18.39 20.68 -17.38
N ARG A 137 -18.33 22.01 -17.52
CA ARG A 137 -17.46 22.66 -18.50
C ARG A 137 -15.98 22.36 -18.19
N PRO A 138 -15.19 21.88 -19.18
CA PRO A 138 -13.77 21.64 -19.00
C PRO A 138 -13.04 22.91 -18.55
N GLY A 139 -12.16 22.79 -17.55
CA GLY A 139 -11.36 23.90 -17.02
C GLY A 139 -12.12 24.94 -16.18
N ALA A 140 -13.46 24.93 -16.18
CA ALA A 140 -14.25 25.81 -15.31
C ALA A 140 -14.24 25.29 -13.86
N TYR A 141 -14.14 26.24 -12.91
CA TYR A 141 -14.24 25.98 -11.46
C TYR A 141 -13.31 24.86 -10.97
N LEU A 142 -12.08 24.81 -11.52
CA LEU A 142 -11.10 23.76 -11.23
C LEU A 142 -10.82 23.65 -9.72
N GLY A 143 -10.69 24.79 -9.03
CA GLY A 143 -10.47 24.82 -7.57
C GLY A 143 -11.60 24.16 -6.78
N LEU A 144 -12.86 24.44 -7.15
CA LEU A 144 -14.02 23.78 -6.54
C LEU A 144 -13.99 22.27 -6.77
N LYS A 145 -13.76 21.83 -8.01
CA LYS A 145 -13.70 20.40 -8.35
C LYS A 145 -12.64 19.67 -7.54
N GLN A 146 -11.43 20.23 -7.48
CA GLN A 146 -10.32 19.66 -6.72
C GLN A 146 -10.64 19.53 -5.23
N LYS A 147 -11.21 20.59 -4.63
CA LYS A 147 -11.62 20.55 -3.22
C LYS A 147 -12.75 19.55 -2.96
N LEU A 148 -13.71 19.43 -3.87
CA LEU A 148 -14.80 18.45 -3.79
C LEU A 148 -14.28 17.00 -3.86
N GLU A 149 -13.38 16.73 -4.80
CA GLU A 149 -12.71 15.43 -4.94
C GLU A 149 -11.92 15.08 -3.67
N LYS A 150 -11.15 16.03 -3.14
CA LYS A 150 -10.43 15.89 -1.87
C LYS A 150 -11.37 15.56 -0.71
N LEU A 151 -12.49 16.27 -0.58
CA LEU A 151 -13.50 16.02 0.46
C LEU A 151 -14.14 14.63 0.31
N ASN A 152 -14.46 14.21 -0.92
CA ASN A 152 -15.03 12.89 -1.19
C ASN A 152 -14.06 11.75 -0.82
N LEU A 153 -12.77 11.89 -1.15
CA LEU A 153 -11.75 10.91 -0.74
C LEU A 153 -11.65 10.78 0.77
N VAL A 154 -11.66 11.92 1.48
CA VAL A 154 -11.62 11.98 2.95
C VAL A 154 -12.86 11.34 3.57
N ASN A 155 -14.06 11.64 3.05
CA ASN A 155 -15.30 11.02 3.52
C ASN A 155 -15.30 9.49 3.28
N GLY A 156 -14.82 9.03 2.13
CA GLY A 156 -14.70 7.60 1.83
C GLY A 156 -13.76 6.88 2.82
N LEU A 157 -12.64 7.50 3.20
CA LEU A 157 -11.73 6.97 4.21
C LEU A 157 -12.38 6.85 5.59
N ILE A 158 -13.13 7.87 6.00
CA ILE A 158 -13.89 7.87 7.26
C ILE A 158 -14.88 6.72 7.29
N GLU A 159 -15.66 6.54 6.22
CA GLU A 159 -16.61 5.43 6.11
C GLU A 159 -15.92 4.06 6.18
N MET A 160 -14.78 3.87 5.51
CA MET A 160 -14.04 2.62 5.59
C MET A 160 -13.54 2.33 7.01
N ASP A 161 -13.05 3.35 7.71
CA ASP A 161 -12.60 3.22 9.09
C ASP A 161 -13.74 2.89 10.05
N GLU A 162 -14.91 3.48 9.85
CA GLU A 162 -16.12 3.11 10.59
C GLU A 162 -16.55 1.67 10.32
N ARG A 163 -16.56 1.25 9.05
CA ARG A 163 -16.85 -0.15 8.69
C ARG A 163 -15.84 -1.11 9.30
N LYS A 164 -14.54 -0.78 9.28
CA LYS A 164 -13.48 -1.56 9.93
C LYS A 164 -13.69 -1.65 11.44
N LYS A 165 -14.06 -0.56 12.12
CA LYS A 165 -14.37 -0.55 13.55
C LYS A 165 -15.60 -1.41 13.86
N LYS A 166 -16.67 -1.32 13.06
CA LYS A 166 -17.87 -2.17 13.18
C LYS A 166 -17.54 -3.65 12.98
N LEU A 167 -16.80 -4.00 11.93
CA LEU A 167 -16.35 -5.36 11.66
C LEU A 167 -15.48 -5.90 12.80
N LYS A 168 -14.56 -5.09 13.33
CA LYS A 168 -13.73 -5.47 14.49
C LYS A 168 -14.59 -5.76 15.72
N ALA A 169 -15.62 -4.95 15.98
CA ALA A 169 -16.55 -5.18 17.09
C ALA A 169 -17.39 -6.44 16.88
N GLU A 170 -17.91 -6.65 15.67
CA GLU A 170 -18.69 -7.85 15.31
C GLU A 170 -17.86 -9.13 15.43
N ILE A 171 -16.61 -9.12 14.94
CA ILE A 171 -15.67 -10.23 15.12
C ILE A 171 -15.40 -10.49 16.61
N ASN A 172 -15.11 -9.44 17.38
CA ASN A 172 -14.84 -9.57 18.82
C ASN A 172 -16.05 -10.10 19.62
N GLN A 173 -17.28 -9.86 19.14
CA GLN A 173 -18.52 -10.38 19.71
C GLN A 173 -18.78 -11.83 19.30
N LYS A 174 -18.48 -12.19 18.04
CA LYS A 174 -18.62 -13.56 17.51
C LYS A 174 -17.55 -14.52 18.01
N ILE A 175 -16.42 -14.02 18.52
CA ILE A 175 -15.38 -14.85 19.15
C ILE A 175 -15.80 -15.12 20.62
N PRO A 176 -16.29 -16.34 20.95
CA PRO A 176 -16.61 -16.70 22.32
C PRO A 176 -15.38 -16.60 23.23
N ALA A 177 -15.60 -16.34 24.52
CA ALA A 177 -14.54 -16.23 25.53
C ALA A 177 -13.64 -17.49 25.57
N GLU A 178 -14.22 -18.65 25.26
CA GLU A 178 -13.51 -19.92 25.16
C GLU A 178 -12.42 -19.91 24.07
N LEU A 179 -12.69 -19.31 22.90
CA LEU A 179 -11.68 -19.16 21.85
C LEU A 179 -10.56 -18.20 22.26
N LYS A 180 -10.87 -17.16 23.04
CA LYS A 180 -9.84 -16.23 23.53
C LYS A 180 -8.87 -16.93 24.46
N ALA A 181 -9.37 -17.75 25.38
CA ALA A 181 -8.54 -18.57 26.27
C ALA A 181 -7.67 -19.56 25.47
N LYS A 182 -8.23 -20.23 24.47
CA LYS A 182 -7.51 -21.14 23.57
C LYS A 182 -6.41 -20.42 22.76
N MET A 183 -6.70 -19.21 22.27
CA MET A 183 -5.73 -18.38 21.54
C MET A 183 -4.58 -17.90 22.45
N GLU A 184 -4.87 -17.56 23.72
CA GLU A 184 -3.85 -17.21 24.71
C GLU A 184 -2.95 -18.40 25.06
N LEU A 185 -3.51 -19.61 25.16
CA LEU A 185 -2.73 -20.83 25.36
C LEU A 185 -1.73 -21.04 24.21
N LEU A 186 -2.18 -20.92 22.96
CA LEU A 186 -1.32 -21.00 21.78
C LEU A 186 -0.22 -19.92 21.78
N LYS A 187 -0.56 -18.68 22.16
CA LYS A 187 0.41 -17.58 22.24
C LYS A 187 1.48 -17.83 23.31
N ASN A 188 1.08 -18.31 24.48
CA ASN A 188 2.00 -18.68 25.55
C ASN A 188 2.93 -19.82 25.14
N ALA A 189 2.38 -20.83 24.43
CA ALA A 189 3.16 -21.92 23.85
C ALA A 189 4.18 -21.39 22.82
N GLU A 190 3.77 -20.49 21.92
CA GLU A 190 4.68 -19.85 20.95
C GLU A 190 5.79 -19.02 21.64
N GLU A 191 5.46 -18.27 22.68
CA GLU A 191 6.44 -17.51 23.46
C GLU A 191 7.48 -18.43 24.13
N LYS A 192 7.05 -19.59 24.65
CA LYS A 192 7.96 -20.61 25.21
C LYS A 192 8.91 -21.19 24.16
N ILE A 193 8.39 -21.52 22.97
CA ILE A 193 9.22 -21.96 21.83
C ILE A 193 10.24 -20.88 21.45
N SER A 194 9.81 -19.61 21.40
CA SER A 194 10.66 -18.48 21.06
C SER A 194 11.80 -18.27 22.07
N LYS A 195 11.54 -18.55 23.34
CA LYS A 195 12.52 -18.51 24.43
C LYS A 195 13.45 -19.74 24.47
N GLY A 196 13.17 -20.77 23.66
CA GLY A 196 13.96 -22.00 23.60
C GLY A 196 13.70 -22.95 24.78
N GLU A 197 12.58 -22.79 25.50
CA GLU A 197 12.17 -23.72 26.54
C GLU A 197 11.73 -25.05 25.91
N PRO A 198 12.16 -26.20 26.44
CA PRO A 198 11.71 -27.49 25.95
C PRO A 198 10.20 -27.64 26.19
N MET A 199 9.47 -28.05 25.15
CA MET A 199 8.06 -28.39 25.29
C MET A 199 7.91 -29.84 25.72
N ASP A 200 7.14 -30.06 26.79
CA ASP A 200 6.71 -31.39 27.17
C ASP A 200 5.78 -31.98 26.09
N LYS A 201 5.85 -33.29 25.86
CA LYS A 201 4.99 -33.98 24.88
C LYS A 201 3.49 -33.73 25.12
N VAL A 202 3.09 -33.60 26.40
CA VAL A 202 1.71 -33.30 26.81
C VAL A 202 1.26 -31.92 26.30
N LEU A 203 2.14 -30.92 26.33
CA LEU A 203 1.85 -29.57 25.84
C LEU A 203 1.75 -29.52 24.32
N ILE A 204 2.57 -30.31 23.62
CA ILE A 204 2.51 -30.41 22.14
C ILE A 204 1.15 -30.98 21.71
N GLU A 205 0.72 -32.09 22.33
CA GLU A 205 -0.58 -32.70 22.03
C GLU A 205 -1.76 -31.78 22.40
N GLU A 206 -1.66 -31.03 23.50
CA GLU A 206 -2.68 -30.04 23.88
C GLU A 206 -2.75 -28.88 22.88
N VAL A 207 -1.60 -28.37 22.42
CA VAL A 207 -1.52 -27.34 21.38
C VAL A 207 -2.10 -27.83 20.05
N GLU A 208 -1.84 -29.08 19.66
CA GLU A 208 -2.43 -29.68 18.45
C GLU A 208 -3.96 -29.81 18.56
N ARG A 209 -4.48 -30.31 19.69
CA ARG A 209 -5.94 -30.37 19.93
C ARG A 209 -6.59 -28.99 19.90
N VAL A 210 -6.01 -28.01 20.59
CA VAL A 210 -6.53 -26.64 20.62
C VAL A 210 -6.55 -26.01 19.23
N LYS A 211 -5.56 -26.34 18.39
CA LYS A 211 -5.51 -25.87 17.00
C LYS A 211 -6.62 -26.46 16.14
N GLU A 212 -6.91 -27.76 16.27
CA GLU A 212 -8.00 -28.41 15.55
C GLU A 212 -9.36 -27.85 15.97
N GLU A 213 -9.61 -27.73 17.29
CA GLU A 213 -10.84 -27.14 17.83
C GLU A 213 -11.03 -25.69 17.36
N LEU A 214 -9.97 -24.88 17.32
CA LEU A 214 -10.04 -23.51 16.82
C LEU A 214 -10.45 -23.45 15.34
N VAL A 215 -9.95 -24.38 14.51
CA VAL A 215 -10.34 -24.49 13.10
C VAL A 215 -11.82 -24.84 12.97
N GLU A 216 -12.32 -25.77 13.79
CA GLU A 216 -13.73 -26.17 13.76
C GLU A 216 -14.67 -25.04 14.18
N VAL A 217 -14.33 -24.31 15.26
CA VAL A 217 -15.18 -23.20 15.73
C VAL A 217 -15.15 -22.03 14.73
N LEU A 218 -14.02 -21.74 14.09
CA LEU A 218 -13.96 -20.73 13.02
C LEU A 218 -14.83 -21.11 11.83
N LYS A 219 -14.79 -22.37 11.39
CA LYS A 219 -15.67 -22.89 10.34
C LYS A 219 -17.15 -22.81 10.75
N ALA A 220 -17.49 -23.15 11.99
CA ALA A 220 -18.86 -23.06 12.50
C ALA A 220 -19.38 -21.60 12.56
N ALA A 221 -18.49 -20.63 12.74
CA ALA A 221 -18.80 -19.21 12.68
C ALA A 221 -18.90 -18.65 11.25
N ASN A 222 -18.83 -19.50 10.21
CA ASN A 222 -18.72 -19.12 8.80
C ASN A 222 -17.52 -18.20 8.51
N LEU A 223 -16.45 -18.31 9.29
CA LEU A 223 -15.19 -17.62 9.05
C LEU A 223 -14.26 -18.56 8.31
N ASP A 224 -13.89 -18.20 7.09
CA ASP A 224 -12.92 -18.97 6.31
C ASP A 224 -11.49 -18.56 6.70
N ILE A 225 -10.60 -19.55 6.83
CA ILE A 225 -9.20 -19.30 7.15
C ILE A 225 -8.47 -18.99 5.85
N VAL A 226 -8.56 -17.73 5.42
CA VAL A 226 -7.85 -17.25 4.24
C VAL A 226 -6.36 -17.10 4.58
N GLY A 227 -5.56 -18.05 4.11
CA GLY A 227 -4.11 -18.02 4.24
C GLY A 227 -3.61 -18.47 5.61
N VAL A 228 -3.67 -19.78 5.88
CA VAL A 228 -2.61 -20.39 6.68
C VAL A 228 -1.38 -20.35 5.79
N THR A 229 -0.60 -19.26 5.86
CA THR A 229 0.81 -19.32 5.50
C THR A 229 1.44 -20.28 6.48
N LYS A 230 1.32 -21.57 6.20
CA LYS A 230 2.37 -22.51 6.58
C LYS A 230 3.64 -21.80 6.16
N LYS A 231 4.59 -21.63 7.07
CA LYS A 231 5.99 -21.43 6.71
C LYS A 231 6.46 -22.67 5.94
N ASN A 232 5.86 -22.91 4.79
CA ASN A 232 6.48 -23.64 3.74
C ASN A 232 7.52 -22.66 3.23
N VAL A 233 8.76 -22.98 3.54
CA VAL A 233 9.95 -22.68 2.75
C VAL A 233 9.60 -21.78 1.58
N VAL A 234 10.04 -20.52 1.66
CA VAL A 234 10.04 -19.57 0.55
C VAL A 234 10.42 -20.37 -0.70
N THR A 235 9.44 -20.67 -1.55
CA THR A 235 9.72 -21.27 -2.84
C THR A 235 10.41 -20.14 -3.60
N ALA A 236 11.73 -20.15 -3.53
CA ALA A 236 12.55 -19.26 -4.31
C ALA A 236 12.11 -19.41 -5.78
N PRO A 237 12.07 -18.32 -6.56
CA PRO A 237 11.88 -18.35 -7.99
C PRO A 237 12.60 -19.55 -8.63
N PRO A 238 12.01 -20.25 -9.62
CA PRO A 238 12.58 -21.48 -10.18
C PRO A 238 14.03 -21.32 -10.66
N GLU A 239 14.39 -20.13 -11.17
CA GLU A 239 15.76 -19.76 -11.54
C GLU A 239 16.75 -19.74 -10.36
N LEU A 240 16.28 -19.39 -9.15
CA LEU A 240 17.09 -19.39 -7.94
C LEU A 240 17.27 -20.79 -7.36
N LYS A 241 16.27 -21.66 -7.52
CA LYS A 241 16.39 -23.06 -7.12
C LYS A 241 17.48 -23.76 -7.94
N GLU A 242 17.50 -23.54 -9.25
CA GLU A 242 18.51 -24.09 -10.15
C GLU A 242 19.93 -23.57 -9.86
N LYS A 243 20.07 -22.28 -9.49
CA LYS A 243 21.36 -21.71 -9.05
C LYS A 243 21.84 -22.26 -7.70
N ILE A 244 20.93 -22.47 -6.74
CA ILE A 244 21.24 -23.09 -5.45
C ILE A 244 21.68 -24.54 -5.66
N ASP A 245 20.96 -25.30 -6.49
CA ASP A 245 21.30 -26.69 -6.81
C ASP A 245 22.68 -26.76 -7.54
N THR A 246 22.97 -25.81 -8.43
CA THR A 246 24.30 -25.69 -9.08
C THR A 246 25.42 -25.44 -8.06
N VAL A 247 25.27 -24.47 -7.15
CA VAL A 247 26.32 -24.20 -6.14
C VAL A 247 26.48 -25.34 -5.14
N ASN A 248 25.38 -26.02 -4.77
CA ASN A 248 25.47 -27.23 -3.95
C ASN A 248 26.24 -28.35 -4.67
N ASN A 249 25.98 -28.58 -5.96
CA ASN A 249 26.73 -29.56 -6.74
C ASN A 249 28.22 -29.19 -6.81
N GLU A 250 28.56 -27.93 -7.03
CA GLU A 250 29.95 -27.47 -7.02
C GLU A 250 30.65 -27.67 -5.67
N ILE A 251 29.93 -27.46 -4.54
CA ILE A 251 30.44 -27.75 -3.20
C ILE A 251 30.71 -29.25 -3.04
N TYR A 252 29.78 -30.10 -3.47
CA TYR A 252 29.97 -31.56 -3.39
C TYR A 252 31.14 -32.03 -4.26
N GLU A 253 31.27 -31.51 -5.48
CA GLU A 253 32.39 -31.83 -6.38
C GLU A 253 33.74 -31.34 -5.84
N GLU A 254 33.79 -30.19 -5.16
CA GLU A 254 35.01 -29.70 -4.54
C GLU A 254 35.40 -30.58 -3.34
N ILE A 255 34.44 -30.97 -2.51
CA ILE A 255 34.66 -31.89 -1.39
C ILE A 255 35.17 -33.26 -1.91
N GLU A 256 34.56 -33.80 -2.96
CA GLU A 256 34.97 -35.08 -3.55
C GLU A 256 36.38 -35.02 -4.15
N ARG A 257 36.72 -33.90 -4.82
CA ARG A 257 38.08 -33.64 -5.32
C ARG A 257 39.09 -33.53 -4.17
N THR A 258 38.73 -32.85 -3.08
CA THR A 258 39.59 -32.73 -1.90
C THR A 258 39.83 -34.08 -1.23
N ILE A 259 38.78 -34.90 -1.07
CA ILE A 259 38.89 -36.27 -0.52
C ILE A 259 39.82 -37.12 -1.39
N SER A 260 39.66 -37.04 -2.71
CA SER A 260 40.50 -37.77 -3.68
C SER A 260 41.95 -37.29 -3.65
N LYS A 261 42.17 -35.97 -3.56
CA LYS A 261 43.51 -35.36 -3.53
C LYS A 261 44.26 -35.61 -2.23
N ALA A 262 43.55 -35.63 -1.11
CA ALA A 262 44.12 -35.90 0.20
C ALA A 262 44.29 -37.41 0.47
N GLY A 263 43.79 -38.28 -0.41
CA GLY A 263 43.90 -39.74 -0.25
C GLY A 263 43.09 -40.28 0.93
N ILE A 264 42.08 -39.53 1.39
CA ILE A 264 41.26 -39.88 2.57
C ILE A 264 40.14 -40.87 2.20
N SER A 265 39.95 -41.15 0.91
CA SER A 265 38.92 -42.09 0.42
C SER A 265 39.05 -43.49 1.04
N GLU A 266 40.27 -44.01 1.16
CA GLU A 266 40.53 -45.32 1.75
C GLU A 266 40.19 -45.34 3.25
N GLN A 267 40.49 -44.26 3.98
CA GLN A 267 40.17 -44.13 5.41
C GLN A 267 38.65 -44.03 5.65
N ILE A 268 37.92 -43.38 4.75
CA ILE A 268 36.45 -43.30 4.80
C ILE A 268 35.84 -44.67 4.53
N GLU A 269 36.36 -45.43 3.57
CA GLU A 269 35.89 -46.79 3.29
C GLU A 269 36.21 -47.77 4.44
N GLU A 270 37.38 -47.65 5.07
CA GLU A 270 37.76 -48.44 6.25
C GLU A 270 36.82 -48.16 7.42
N LEU A 271 36.53 -46.89 7.73
CA LEU A 271 35.53 -46.54 8.76
C LEU A 271 34.11 -46.99 8.42
N LYS A 272 33.75 -47.04 7.13
CA LYS A 272 32.47 -47.55 6.66
C LYS A 272 32.37 -49.09 6.74
N ALA A 273 33.49 -49.79 6.70
CA ALA A 273 33.54 -51.24 6.92
C ALA A 273 33.52 -51.59 8.42
N ASP A 274 34.19 -50.79 9.24
CA ASP A 274 34.23 -50.96 10.70
C ASP A 274 32.91 -50.61 11.38
N THR A 275 32.00 -49.92 10.69
CA THR A 275 30.64 -49.63 11.16
C THR A 275 29.81 -50.90 11.44
N GLY A 276 30.18 -52.02 10.83
CA GLY A 276 29.53 -53.33 10.99
C GLY A 276 30.17 -54.26 12.02
N LYS A 277 31.27 -53.84 12.68
CA LYS A 277 31.93 -54.58 13.76
C LYS A 277 31.81 -53.78 15.07
N ASP A 278 31.79 -54.47 16.21
CA ASP A 278 31.73 -53.87 17.55
C ASP A 278 33.05 -53.15 17.93
N SER A 279 33.49 -52.18 17.12
CA SER A 279 34.57 -51.26 17.47
C SER A 279 34.09 -50.27 18.53
N SER A 280 34.96 -49.87 19.47
CA SER A 280 34.62 -48.90 20.52
C SER A 280 34.18 -47.55 19.91
N SER A 281 33.10 -46.96 20.42
CA SER A 281 32.55 -45.69 19.93
C SER A 281 33.57 -44.55 19.97
N GLU A 282 34.51 -44.60 20.92
CA GLU A 282 35.48 -43.54 21.16
C GLU A 282 36.62 -43.52 20.12
N ASP A 283 37.08 -44.68 19.67
CA ASP A 283 38.13 -44.77 18.65
C ASP A 283 37.61 -44.36 17.28
N ARG A 284 36.33 -44.65 17.02
CA ARG A 284 35.62 -44.24 15.81
C ARG A 284 35.39 -42.73 15.75
N GLU A 285 35.00 -42.11 16.86
CA GLU A 285 34.85 -40.64 16.94
C GLU A 285 36.17 -39.92 16.70
N LYS A 286 37.28 -40.44 17.22
CA LYS A 286 38.63 -39.89 16.98
C LYS A 286 39.04 -40.00 15.52
N ALA A 287 38.78 -41.13 14.87
CA ALA A 287 39.08 -41.32 13.45
C ALA A 287 38.20 -40.42 12.56
N GLU A 288 36.91 -40.27 12.90
CA GLU A 288 36.00 -39.36 12.19
C GLU A 288 36.43 -37.89 12.35
N ALA A 289 36.83 -37.48 13.56
CA ALA A 289 37.34 -36.14 13.82
C ALA A 289 38.63 -35.85 13.02
N LYS A 290 39.52 -36.83 12.91
CA LYS A 290 40.76 -36.71 12.13
C LYS A 290 40.48 -36.51 10.64
N ILE A 291 39.58 -37.31 10.06
CA ILE A 291 39.15 -37.17 8.66
C ILE A 291 38.51 -35.80 8.42
N LYS A 292 37.65 -35.35 9.34
CA LYS A 292 37.02 -34.02 9.25
C LYS A 292 38.05 -32.89 9.27
N GLN A 293 39.04 -32.96 10.16
CA GLN A 293 40.12 -31.96 10.23
C GLN A 293 40.95 -31.94 8.95
N GLU A 294 41.28 -33.11 8.39
CA GLU A 294 42.12 -33.22 7.20
C GLU A 294 41.39 -32.69 5.95
N ILE A 295 40.09 -32.95 5.82
CA ILE A 295 39.24 -32.35 4.78
C ILE A 295 39.16 -30.83 4.96
N LEU A 296 38.93 -30.33 6.19
CA LEU A 296 38.84 -28.90 6.45
C LEU A 296 40.15 -28.15 6.19
N ALA A 297 41.30 -28.79 6.45
CA ALA A 297 42.61 -28.20 6.21
C ALA A 297 42.97 -28.10 4.71
N THR A 298 42.34 -28.91 3.87
CA THR A 298 42.64 -29.02 2.44
C THR A 298 41.57 -28.41 1.53
N LEU A 299 40.37 -28.16 2.06
CA LEU A 299 39.27 -27.51 1.35
C LEU A 299 39.52 -26.00 1.25
N ASP A 300 39.29 -25.44 0.06
CA ASP A 300 39.33 -23.99 -0.14
C ASP A 300 38.00 -23.35 0.33
N VAL A 301 37.88 -23.19 1.65
CA VAL A 301 36.68 -22.66 2.31
C VAL A 301 36.40 -21.21 1.90
N GLU A 302 37.44 -20.43 1.58
CA GLU A 302 37.29 -19.04 1.17
C GLU A 302 36.64 -18.92 -0.22
N ALA A 303 37.07 -19.75 -1.19
CA ALA A 303 36.46 -19.78 -2.52
C ALA A 303 34.99 -20.24 -2.51
N LEU A 304 34.64 -21.25 -1.69
CA LEU A 304 33.25 -21.71 -1.57
C LEU A 304 32.37 -20.67 -0.87
N LYS A 305 32.91 -19.97 0.12
CA LYS A 305 32.21 -18.90 0.83
C LYS A 305 31.91 -17.71 -0.08
N GLU A 306 32.87 -17.32 -0.93
CA GLU A 306 32.67 -16.24 -1.91
C GLU A 306 31.53 -16.56 -2.88
N LYS A 307 31.41 -17.82 -3.35
CA LYS A 307 30.31 -18.24 -4.23
C LYS A 307 28.94 -18.17 -3.55
N VAL A 308 28.85 -18.55 -2.27
CA VAL A 308 27.62 -18.44 -1.47
C VAL A 308 27.27 -16.98 -1.18
N GLU A 309 28.26 -16.14 -0.92
CA GLU A 309 28.06 -14.69 -0.74
C GLU A 309 27.60 -14.02 -2.04
N ASN A 310 28.13 -14.40 -3.20
CA ASN A 310 27.69 -13.88 -4.50
C ASN A 310 26.23 -14.23 -4.79
N LEU A 311 25.77 -15.46 -4.48
CA LEU A 311 24.35 -15.81 -4.52
C LEU A 311 23.52 -14.95 -3.55
N THR A 312 24.07 -14.65 -2.38
CA THR A 312 23.40 -13.82 -1.36
C THR A 312 23.27 -12.36 -1.79
N VAL A 313 24.25 -11.83 -2.54
CA VAL A 313 24.23 -10.47 -3.11
C VAL A 313 23.26 -10.37 -4.29
N GLU A 314 23.25 -11.37 -5.19
CA GLU A 314 22.29 -11.44 -6.31
C GLU A 314 20.83 -11.51 -5.83
N LEU A 315 20.59 -12.08 -4.65
CA LEU A 315 19.25 -12.18 -4.06
C LEU A 315 18.62 -10.84 -3.67
N SER A 316 19.37 -9.72 -3.62
CA SER A 316 18.95 -8.35 -3.24
C SER A 316 17.61 -8.25 -2.46
N LEU A 317 17.49 -9.02 -1.39
CA LEU A 317 16.43 -8.83 -0.41
C LEU A 317 16.74 -7.53 0.35
N PRO A 318 15.74 -6.67 0.62
CA PRO A 318 15.96 -5.44 1.37
C PRO A 318 16.67 -5.74 2.69
N LYS A 319 17.64 -4.89 3.05
CA LYS A 319 18.55 -5.01 4.20
C LYS A 319 17.88 -5.07 5.59
N ASP A 320 16.55 -5.20 5.67
CA ASP A 320 15.77 -5.26 6.92
C ASP A 320 15.46 -6.69 7.41
N CYS A 321 16.16 -7.71 6.91
CA CYS A 321 16.07 -9.08 7.42
C CYS A 321 17.37 -9.57 8.07
N TYR A 322 18.16 -8.68 8.67
CA TYR A 322 19.31 -9.09 9.49
C TYR A 322 18.94 -9.15 10.96
N THR A 323 18.66 -10.37 11.45
CA THR A 323 18.93 -10.76 12.86
C THR A 323 18.81 -12.26 13.14
N ARG A 324 18.43 -13.11 12.18
CA ARG A 324 18.23 -14.55 12.46
C ARG A 324 19.17 -15.53 11.74
N SER A 325 19.76 -15.17 10.60
CA SER A 325 20.60 -16.11 9.83
C SER A 325 22.05 -16.20 10.36
N THR A 326 22.66 -15.08 10.75
CA THR A 326 24.02 -15.09 11.32
C THR A 326 24.10 -15.77 12.69
N ARG A 327 22.97 -15.92 13.39
CA ARG A 327 22.89 -16.65 14.67
C ARG A 327 22.89 -18.17 14.51
N LEU A 328 22.59 -18.67 13.32
CA LEU A 328 22.65 -20.11 12.99
C LEU A 328 24.05 -20.52 12.53
N MET A 329 24.76 -19.65 11.79
CA MET A 329 26.14 -19.91 11.36
C MET A 329 27.14 -19.90 12.52
N LEU A 330 26.99 -19.00 13.51
CA LEU A 330 27.87 -19.01 14.70
C LEU A 330 27.58 -20.16 15.68
N LYS A 331 26.44 -20.84 15.57
CA LYS A 331 26.08 -21.95 16.45
C LYS A 331 26.58 -23.32 15.96
N MET A 332 27.13 -23.38 14.75
CA MET A 332 27.81 -24.59 14.24
C MET A 332 29.33 -24.55 14.42
N ALA A 333 29.90 -23.42 14.85
CA ALA A 333 31.33 -23.30 15.15
C ALA A 333 31.70 -23.56 16.63
N ASN A 334 30.72 -23.72 17.52
CA ASN A 334 30.95 -24.01 18.94
C ASN A 334 30.14 -25.24 19.35
N PHE A 335 30.75 -26.41 19.24
CA PHE A 335 30.45 -27.56 20.08
C PHE A 335 31.62 -27.69 21.06
N GLU A 336 31.43 -27.12 22.25
CA GLU A 336 32.02 -27.57 23.53
C GLU A 336 30.86 -27.82 24.50
#